data_AF-A0A7G5LTF9-F1
#
_entry.id   AF-A0A7G5LTF9-F1
#
_cell.length_a   1.000
_cell.length_b   1.000
_cell.length_c   1.000
_cell.angle_alpha   90.00
_cell.angle_beta   90.00
_cell.angle_gamma   90.00
#
_symmetry.space_group_name_H-M   'P 1'
#
loop_
_entity.id
_entity.type
_entity.pdbx_description
1 polymer ?
#
loop_
_entity_poly.entity_id
_entity_poly.type
_entity_poly.pdbx_seq_one_letter_code
_entity_poly.pdbx_strand_id
1 'polypeptide(L)'
;MPSEVFVVSAEKYQFWAIDHVNRQITIVPREGETLTEPIDDESIADLPDIAHSIFDWDKWWITTFTRRGHTIFSMGFNPESTIQGPHRPTIYLDQNKWSELATAVLVPERIRTDKQLSAALEIIRFAGDDGTILPLSSAHLLETSWLHGDRRYEVGVTIASFSGGWQMRHPWNVFEQEAIEALASRLNHAMTIETGQPVITTEPNAWTQRTSSLGLGPRPEGGVELFFSMLTAPGVIVQELIDPQAEQRTPLTTWVDTHERITRQFRTLKASKDQKRALARRRFWNENIGIYRQAAAKVFRTVDFPTFSDRELRTLLAEGPMTSLISELFMTRFIDQTTKWTANDLVDMFYLSCAAGYCDYVVGEVKTATHLQQIQRRQGKKVNVYSDLHSLVEALHADGVTTDTERRNLPSDV
;
A
#
# COMPACT_ATOMS: atom_id res chain seq x y z
N MET A 1 -11.24 -13.50 -39.61
CA MET A 1 -12.41 -12.76 -39.09
C MET A 1 -11.86 -11.57 -38.33
N PRO A 2 -12.32 -10.33 -38.57
CA PRO A 2 -11.93 -9.22 -37.72
C PRO A 2 -12.41 -9.57 -36.30
N SER A 3 -11.50 -9.62 -35.33
CA SER A 3 -11.85 -9.78 -33.92
C SER A 3 -12.81 -8.65 -33.58
N GLU A 4 -14.06 -8.99 -33.26
CA GLU A 4 -15.00 -8.00 -32.74
C GLU A 4 -14.31 -7.27 -31.59
N VAL A 5 -14.21 -5.95 -31.74
CA VAL A 5 -13.68 -5.11 -30.67
C VAL A 5 -14.67 -5.23 -29.53
N PHE A 6 -14.28 -5.93 -28.47
CA PHE A 6 -15.08 -6.05 -27.26
C PHE A 6 -15.21 -4.65 -26.65
N VAL A 7 -16.33 -3.98 -26.92
CA VAL A 7 -16.59 -2.63 -26.41
C VAL A 7 -17.14 -2.76 -25.01
N VAL A 8 -16.26 -2.53 -24.05
CA VAL A 8 -16.57 -2.45 -22.62
C VAL A 8 -16.82 -0.99 -22.27
N SER A 9 -18.02 -0.66 -21.83
CA SER A 9 -18.38 0.71 -21.51
C SER A 9 -19.50 0.75 -20.49
N ALA A 10 -19.42 1.70 -19.55
CA ALA A 10 -20.53 2.04 -18.66
C ALA A 10 -21.77 2.53 -19.45
N GLU A 11 -21.65 2.82 -20.74
CA GLU A 11 -22.79 3.09 -21.62
C GLU A 11 -23.58 1.82 -21.99
N LYS A 12 -22.94 0.65 -21.94
CA LYS A 12 -23.53 -0.63 -22.37
C LYS A 12 -24.01 -1.50 -21.23
N TYR A 13 -23.33 -1.46 -20.08
CA TYR A 13 -23.60 -2.35 -18.96
C TYR A 13 -24.00 -1.55 -17.72
N GLN A 14 -24.93 -2.11 -16.94
CA GLN A 14 -25.35 -1.56 -15.65
C GLN A 14 -24.56 -2.21 -14.52
N PHE A 15 -24.58 -3.55 -14.42
CA PHE A 15 -23.79 -4.28 -13.44
C PHE A 15 -23.41 -5.67 -13.92
N TRP A 16 -22.28 -6.15 -13.41
CA TRP A 16 -21.83 -7.52 -13.55
C TRP A 16 -21.77 -8.16 -12.17
N ALA A 17 -22.26 -9.39 -12.02
CA ALA A 17 -22.28 -10.09 -10.74
C ALA A 17 -21.66 -11.48 -10.89
N ILE A 18 -20.83 -11.86 -9.92
CA ILE A 18 -20.27 -13.20 -9.76
C ILE A 18 -20.90 -13.78 -8.49
N ASP A 19 -21.67 -14.86 -8.63
CA ASP A 19 -22.28 -15.61 -7.54
C ASP A 19 -21.47 -16.90 -7.32
N HIS A 20 -20.65 -16.90 -6.27
CA HIS A 20 -19.81 -18.06 -5.93
C HIS A 20 -20.60 -19.18 -5.24
N VAL A 21 -21.79 -18.89 -4.73
CA VAL A 21 -22.65 -19.90 -4.09
C VAL A 21 -23.37 -20.72 -5.15
N ASN A 22 -23.97 -20.04 -6.13
CA ASN A 22 -24.67 -20.70 -7.24
C ASN A 22 -23.76 -21.02 -8.43
N ARG A 23 -22.48 -20.62 -8.38
CA ARG A 23 -21.47 -20.76 -9.44
C ARG A 23 -21.97 -20.17 -10.76
N GLN A 24 -22.38 -18.90 -10.74
CA GLN A 24 -22.95 -18.22 -11.89
C GLN A 24 -22.34 -16.82 -12.09
N ILE A 25 -22.26 -16.39 -13.34
CA ILE A 25 -21.96 -15.01 -13.71
C ILE A 25 -23.22 -14.42 -14.34
N THR A 26 -23.61 -13.24 -13.87
CA THR A 26 -24.73 -12.48 -14.42
C THR A 26 -24.23 -11.15 -14.99
N ILE A 27 -24.58 -10.87 -16.24
CA ILE A 27 -24.29 -9.60 -16.92
C ILE A 27 -25.61 -8.91 -17.20
N VAL A 28 -25.77 -7.70 -16.66
CA VAL A 28 -26.96 -6.88 -16.88
C VAL A 28 -26.59 -5.71 -17.80
N PRO A 29 -26.99 -5.75 -19.08
CA PRO A 29 -26.81 -4.62 -19.97
C PRO A 29 -27.78 -3.49 -19.62
N ARG A 30 -27.51 -2.27 -20.08
CA ARG A 30 -28.47 -1.16 -19.95
C ARG A 30 -29.72 -1.36 -20.81
N GLU A 31 -29.53 -1.97 -21.98
CA GLU A 31 -30.59 -2.31 -22.94
C GLU A 31 -30.43 -3.77 -23.35
N GLY A 32 -31.55 -4.49 -23.45
CA GLY A 32 -31.58 -5.90 -23.83
C GLY A 32 -31.83 -6.85 -22.64
N GLU A 33 -31.57 -8.13 -22.87
CA GLU A 33 -31.83 -9.20 -21.89
C GLU A 33 -30.62 -9.42 -20.98
N THR A 34 -30.90 -9.71 -19.70
CA THR A 34 -29.90 -10.17 -18.74
C THR A 34 -29.36 -11.53 -19.17
N LEU A 35 -28.02 -11.67 -19.15
CA LEU A 35 -27.34 -12.92 -19.45
C LEU A 35 -26.86 -13.56 -18.14
N THR A 36 -27.15 -14.84 -17.95
CA THR A 36 -26.67 -15.63 -16.81
C THR A 36 -26.10 -16.95 -17.29
N GLU A 37 -24.83 -17.20 -16.97
CA GLU A 37 -24.08 -18.39 -17.40
C GLU A 37 -23.42 -19.08 -16.19
N PRO A 38 -23.26 -20.42 -16.21
CA PRO A 38 -22.55 -21.14 -15.16
C PRO A 38 -21.04 -20.87 -15.19
N ILE A 39 -20.39 -20.99 -14.02
CA ILE A 39 -18.94 -20.95 -13.86
C ILE A 39 -18.41 -22.39 -13.90
N ASP A 40 -17.91 -22.78 -15.06
CA ASP A 40 -17.35 -24.12 -15.31
C ASP A 40 -15.97 -24.32 -14.66
N ASP A 41 -15.27 -23.23 -14.31
CA ASP A 41 -13.95 -23.29 -13.67
C ASP A 41 -14.07 -23.50 -12.15
N GLU A 42 -13.64 -24.65 -11.67
CA GLU A 42 -13.65 -24.98 -10.23
C GLU A 42 -12.78 -24.03 -9.40
N SER A 43 -11.72 -23.44 -9.98
CA SER A 43 -10.84 -22.51 -9.26
C SER A 43 -11.52 -21.17 -8.94
N ILE A 44 -12.51 -20.76 -9.74
CA ILE A 44 -13.30 -19.54 -9.52
C ILE A 44 -14.47 -19.81 -8.56
N ALA A 45 -14.94 -21.06 -8.49
CA ALA A 45 -16.05 -21.47 -7.65
C ALA A 45 -15.69 -21.59 -6.16
N ASP A 46 -14.43 -21.92 -5.84
CA ASP A 46 -13.99 -22.24 -4.48
C ASP A 46 -13.41 -21.03 -3.72
N LEU A 47 -14.16 -19.92 -3.65
CA LEU A 47 -13.89 -18.85 -2.67
C LEU A 47 -14.73 -19.11 -1.40
N PRO A 48 -14.16 -19.76 -0.36
CA PRO A 48 -14.96 -20.35 0.72
C PRO A 48 -15.71 -19.32 1.58
N ASP A 49 -15.24 -18.08 1.64
CA ASP A 49 -15.81 -17.03 2.50
C ASP A 49 -16.44 -15.87 1.71
N ILE A 50 -16.36 -15.87 0.38
CA ILE A 50 -17.07 -14.92 -0.49
C ILE A 50 -18.36 -15.58 -1.02
N ALA A 51 -19.49 -14.87 -0.90
CA ALA A 51 -20.78 -15.31 -1.42
C ALA A 51 -21.01 -14.76 -2.83
N HIS A 52 -20.92 -13.44 -2.99
CA HIS A 52 -21.13 -12.79 -4.28
C HIS A 52 -20.32 -11.48 -4.38
N SER A 53 -19.96 -11.10 -5.60
CA SER A 53 -19.32 -9.83 -5.92
C SER A 53 -20.08 -9.14 -7.05
N ILE A 54 -20.38 -7.85 -6.90
CA ILE A 54 -21.12 -7.06 -7.90
C ILE A 54 -20.27 -5.86 -8.30
N PHE A 55 -19.97 -5.75 -9.59
CA PHE A 55 -19.38 -4.55 -10.19
C PHE A 55 -20.49 -3.65 -10.74
N ASP A 56 -20.62 -2.45 -10.18
CA ASP A 56 -21.52 -1.38 -10.61
C ASP A 56 -20.78 -0.45 -11.57
N TRP A 57 -21.19 -0.45 -12.84
CA TRP A 57 -20.54 0.31 -13.91
C TRP A 57 -20.77 1.82 -13.82
N ASP A 58 -21.87 2.24 -13.20
CA ASP A 58 -22.25 3.65 -13.11
C ASP A 58 -21.41 4.34 -12.04
N LYS A 59 -21.16 3.61 -10.95
CA LYS A 59 -20.44 4.12 -9.78
C LYS A 59 -18.96 3.75 -9.77
N TRP A 60 -18.55 2.80 -10.62
CA TRP A 60 -17.23 2.18 -10.56
C TRP A 60 -16.96 1.57 -9.19
N TRP A 61 -17.94 0.86 -8.63
CA TRP A 61 -17.83 0.22 -7.32
C TRP A 61 -17.91 -1.29 -7.43
N ILE A 62 -17.16 -1.98 -6.59
CA ILE A 62 -17.28 -3.41 -6.36
C ILE A 62 -17.89 -3.60 -4.98
N THR A 63 -19.03 -4.29 -4.93
CA THR A 63 -19.65 -4.70 -3.68
C THR A 63 -19.41 -6.19 -3.48
N THR A 64 -18.62 -6.55 -2.48
CA THR A 64 -18.34 -7.94 -2.11
C THR A 64 -19.14 -8.31 -0.88
N PHE A 65 -19.85 -9.43 -0.95
CA PHE A 65 -20.63 -9.97 0.15
C PHE A 65 -20.00 -11.27 0.59
N THR A 66 -19.69 -11.34 1.87
CA THR A 66 -19.10 -12.53 2.48
C THR A 66 -20.18 -13.52 2.91
N ARG A 67 -19.83 -14.81 3.04
CA ARG A 67 -20.75 -15.84 3.54
C ARG A 67 -21.14 -15.64 5.01
N ARG A 68 -20.40 -14.81 5.76
CA ARG A 68 -20.74 -14.43 7.14
C ARG A 68 -21.55 -13.12 7.23
N GLY A 69 -22.05 -12.60 6.12
CA GLY A 69 -23.01 -11.50 6.09
C GLY A 69 -22.42 -10.09 6.08
N HIS A 70 -21.09 -9.94 5.97
CA HIS A 70 -20.48 -8.62 5.78
C HIS A 70 -20.55 -8.18 4.32
N THR A 71 -20.85 -6.89 4.12
CA THR A 71 -20.82 -6.20 2.82
C THR A 71 -19.64 -5.23 2.79
N ILE A 72 -18.79 -5.38 1.78
CA ILE A 72 -17.58 -4.59 1.58
C ILE A 72 -17.75 -3.79 0.30
N PHE A 73 -17.53 -2.48 0.37
CA PHE A 73 -17.53 -1.59 -0.79
C PHE A 73 -16.11 -1.21 -1.16
N SER A 74 -15.73 -1.45 -2.41
CA SER A 74 -14.42 -1.12 -2.95
C SER A 74 -14.55 -0.24 -4.17
N MET A 75 -13.72 0.79 -4.25
CA MET A 75 -13.61 1.62 -5.44
C MET A 75 -12.88 0.83 -6.54
N GLY A 76 -13.53 0.72 -7.70
CA GLY A 76 -12.92 0.19 -8.90
C GLY A 76 -11.91 1.17 -9.47
N PHE A 77 -10.84 0.65 -10.05
CA PHE A 77 -9.94 1.47 -10.86
C PHE A 77 -10.69 1.95 -12.10
N ASN A 78 -10.66 3.24 -12.37
CA ASN A 78 -11.14 3.82 -13.61
C ASN A 78 -9.95 4.46 -14.35
N PRO A 79 -9.49 3.88 -15.48
CA PRO A 79 -8.33 4.39 -16.21
C PRO A 79 -8.57 5.77 -16.88
N GLU A 80 -9.83 6.14 -17.08
CA GLU A 80 -10.24 7.42 -17.68
C GLU A 80 -10.49 8.50 -16.62
N SER A 81 -10.66 8.09 -15.35
CA SER A 81 -10.85 9.01 -14.26
C SER A 81 -9.56 9.78 -13.98
N THR A 82 -9.52 11.03 -14.39
CA THR A 82 -8.69 12.02 -13.72
C THR A 82 -9.35 12.27 -12.36
N ILE A 83 -8.77 11.80 -11.26
CA ILE A 83 -9.31 12.07 -9.91
C ILE A 83 -9.34 13.60 -9.71
N GLN A 84 -10.48 14.24 -10.00
CA GLN A 84 -10.72 15.68 -9.89
C GLN A 84 -11.61 16.02 -8.68
N GLY A 85 -11.52 15.19 -7.63
CA GLY A 85 -12.21 15.45 -6.36
C GLY A 85 -11.37 16.29 -5.40
N PRO A 86 -11.99 16.82 -4.31
CA PRO A 86 -11.24 17.41 -3.22
C PRO A 86 -10.20 16.42 -2.67
N HIS A 87 -9.02 16.92 -2.29
CA HIS A 87 -7.96 16.10 -1.70
C HIS A 87 -8.49 15.40 -0.45
N ARG A 88 -8.51 14.07 -0.45
CA ARG A 88 -8.80 13.25 0.73
C ARG A 88 -7.47 12.92 1.42
N PRO A 89 -7.30 13.30 2.70
CA PRO A 89 -6.08 12.94 3.41
C PRO A 89 -5.88 11.43 3.46
N THR A 90 -4.65 11.02 3.21
CA THR A 90 -4.21 9.62 3.19
C THR A 90 -3.57 9.26 4.52
N ILE A 91 -4.06 8.18 5.15
CA ILE A 91 -3.59 7.71 6.46
C ILE A 91 -3.16 6.26 6.33
N TYR A 92 -1.85 6.01 6.38
CA TYR A 92 -1.34 4.64 6.46
C TYR A 92 -1.36 4.16 7.91
N LEU A 93 -1.94 2.98 8.14
CA LEU A 93 -1.97 2.31 9.43
C LEU A 93 -1.13 1.05 9.36
N ASP A 94 -0.26 0.81 10.33
CA ASP A 94 0.39 -0.50 10.47
C ASP A 94 -0.64 -1.60 10.86
N GLN A 95 -0.21 -2.87 10.82
CA GLN A 95 -1.08 -4.01 11.12
C GLN A 95 -1.62 -4.00 12.56
N ASN A 96 -0.86 -3.48 13.53
CA ASN A 96 -1.34 -3.43 14.92
C ASN A 96 -2.49 -2.42 15.06
N LYS A 97 -2.45 -1.33 14.30
CA LYS A 97 -3.54 -0.34 14.23
C LYS A 97 -4.76 -0.88 13.48
N TRP A 98 -4.57 -1.65 12.41
CA TRP A 98 -5.67 -2.37 11.78
C TRP A 98 -6.35 -3.35 12.74
N SER A 99 -5.55 -4.09 13.52
CA SER A 99 -6.04 -4.96 14.59
C SER A 99 -6.81 -4.22 15.68
N GLU A 100 -6.41 -2.99 15.99
CA GLU A 100 -7.08 -2.10 16.94
C GLU A 100 -8.44 -1.63 16.39
N LEU A 101 -8.50 -1.19 15.13
CA LEU A 101 -9.76 -0.83 14.46
C LEU A 101 -10.73 -2.02 14.40
N ALA A 102 -10.24 -3.20 14.04
CA ALA A 102 -11.08 -4.40 13.96
C ALA A 102 -11.70 -4.75 15.32
N THR A 103 -10.91 -4.59 16.38
CA THR A 103 -11.39 -4.81 17.75
C THR A 103 -12.41 -3.75 18.15
N ALA A 104 -12.21 -2.48 17.77
CA ALA A 104 -13.15 -1.40 18.06
C ALA A 104 -14.53 -1.61 17.42
N VAL A 105 -14.59 -2.15 16.20
CA VAL A 105 -15.85 -2.36 15.47
C VAL A 105 -16.54 -3.64 15.90
N LEU A 106 -15.79 -4.74 16.02
CA LEU A 106 -16.38 -6.07 16.11
C LEU A 106 -16.48 -6.57 17.56
N VAL A 107 -15.58 -6.14 18.44
CA VAL A 107 -15.47 -6.62 19.82
C VAL A 107 -15.01 -5.49 20.78
N PRO A 108 -15.73 -4.35 20.86
CA PRO A 108 -15.26 -3.13 21.51
C PRO A 108 -14.90 -3.30 22.99
N GLU A 109 -15.50 -4.26 23.69
CA GLU A 109 -15.23 -4.57 25.10
C GLU A 109 -13.80 -5.07 25.35
N ARG A 110 -13.05 -5.45 24.31
CA ARG A 110 -11.62 -5.83 24.41
C ARG A 110 -10.68 -4.62 24.40
N ILE A 111 -11.16 -3.42 24.08
CA ILE A 111 -10.35 -2.21 24.13
C ILE A 111 -10.26 -1.71 25.57
N ARG A 112 -9.02 -1.46 26.03
CA ARG A 112 -8.73 -1.25 27.46
C ARG A 112 -9.14 0.13 27.98
N THR A 113 -9.23 1.12 27.11
CA THR A 113 -9.46 2.51 27.52
C THR A 113 -10.44 3.19 26.57
N ASP A 114 -11.33 4.01 27.12
CA ASP A 114 -12.29 4.79 26.34
C ASP A 114 -11.57 5.69 25.33
N LYS A 115 -10.45 6.28 25.73
CA LYS A 115 -9.61 7.11 24.87
C LYS A 115 -9.14 6.39 23.60
N GLN A 116 -8.74 5.12 23.74
CA GLN A 116 -8.33 4.28 22.63
C GLN A 116 -9.51 3.94 21.72
N LEU A 117 -10.64 3.55 22.32
CA LEU A 117 -11.86 3.20 21.59
C LEU A 117 -12.38 4.41 20.80
N SER A 118 -12.48 5.58 21.43
CA SER A 118 -12.90 6.82 20.78
C SER A 118 -12.01 7.21 19.61
N ALA A 119 -10.68 7.10 19.76
CA ALA A 119 -9.75 7.39 18.68
C ALA A 119 -9.93 6.43 17.49
N ALA A 120 -10.08 5.12 17.76
CA ALA A 120 -10.33 4.13 16.72
C ALA A 120 -11.65 4.41 15.97
N LEU A 121 -12.75 4.64 16.71
CA LEU A 121 -14.06 4.94 16.13
C LEU A 121 -14.04 6.23 15.29
N GLU A 122 -13.24 7.22 15.67
CA GLU A 122 -13.11 8.46 14.91
C GLU A 122 -12.38 8.24 13.58
N ILE A 123 -11.32 7.42 13.56
CA ILE A 123 -10.66 7.03 12.29
C ILE A 123 -11.62 6.25 11.40
N ILE A 124 -12.42 5.35 11.98
CA ILE A 124 -13.47 4.61 11.26
C ILE A 124 -14.52 5.56 10.67
N ARG A 125 -14.92 6.59 11.42
CA ARG A 125 -15.85 7.62 10.94
C ARG A 125 -15.28 8.38 9.75
N PHE A 126 -14.02 8.80 9.82
CA PHE A 126 -13.34 9.49 8.70
C PHE A 126 -13.22 8.62 7.46
N ALA A 127 -12.88 7.34 7.62
CA ALA A 127 -12.74 6.41 6.50
C ALA A 127 -14.09 5.97 5.90
N GLY A 128 -15.08 5.68 6.75
CA GLY A 128 -16.38 5.15 6.34
C GLY A 128 -17.26 6.14 5.57
N ASP A 129 -16.98 7.44 5.65
CA ASP A 129 -17.70 8.50 4.96
C ASP A 129 -16.80 9.29 3.99
N ASP A 130 -15.85 8.60 3.34
CA ASP A 130 -14.98 9.14 2.30
C ASP A 130 -14.23 10.45 2.70
N GLY A 131 -14.04 10.66 4.00
CA GLY A 131 -13.29 11.77 4.57
C GLY A 131 -11.78 11.60 4.35
N THR A 132 -11.30 10.37 4.49
CA THR A 132 -9.89 9.98 4.40
C THR A 132 -9.71 8.68 3.62
N ILE A 133 -8.51 8.45 3.07
CA ILE A 133 -8.12 7.20 2.42
C ILE A 133 -7.24 6.38 3.36
N LEU A 134 -7.59 5.13 3.63
CA LEU A 134 -6.79 4.18 4.41
C LEU A 134 -6.18 3.09 3.51
N PRO A 135 -5.06 3.34 2.81
CA PRO A 135 -4.54 2.37 1.86
C PRO A 135 -4.08 1.09 2.57
N LEU A 136 -4.45 -0.07 2.03
CA LEU A 136 -3.81 -1.33 2.41
C LEU A 136 -2.45 -1.47 1.71
N SER A 137 -1.67 -2.48 2.08
CA SER A 137 -0.42 -2.80 1.41
C SER A 137 -0.16 -4.29 1.49
N SER A 138 0.80 -4.77 0.70
CA SER A 138 1.25 -6.17 0.76
C SER A 138 1.79 -6.59 2.14
N ALA A 139 2.26 -5.65 2.97
CA ALA A 139 2.59 -5.97 4.36
C ALA A 139 1.35 -6.39 5.15
N HIS A 140 0.21 -5.72 4.94
CA HIS A 140 -1.05 -6.09 5.59
C HIS A 140 -1.55 -7.45 5.13
N LEU A 141 -1.45 -7.76 3.84
CA LEU A 141 -1.81 -9.06 3.31
C LEU A 141 -0.95 -10.17 3.93
N LEU A 142 0.37 -10.00 3.92
CA LEU A 142 1.32 -10.96 4.48
C LEU A 142 1.14 -11.17 5.99
N GLU A 143 0.95 -10.10 6.77
CA GLU A 143 0.79 -10.23 8.21
C GLU A 143 -0.59 -10.78 8.60
N THR A 144 -1.62 -10.46 7.82
CA THR A 144 -2.96 -11.02 8.00
C THR A 144 -3.00 -12.49 7.61
N SER A 145 -2.20 -12.93 6.62
CA SER A 145 -2.13 -14.34 6.21
C SER A 145 -1.57 -15.26 7.30
N TRP A 146 -0.89 -14.71 8.31
CA TRP A 146 -0.42 -15.44 9.49
C TRP A 146 -1.44 -15.54 10.61
N LEU A 147 -2.57 -14.82 10.52
CA LEU A 147 -3.66 -14.93 11.49
C LEU A 147 -4.50 -16.17 11.21
N HIS A 148 -5.26 -16.61 12.21
CA HIS A 148 -6.08 -17.81 12.12
C HIS A 148 -7.52 -17.57 12.59
N GLY A 149 -8.44 -18.38 12.07
CA GLY A 149 -9.84 -18.43 12.51
C GLY A 149 -10.54 -17.08 12.44
N ASP A 150 -11.39 -16.81 13.43
CA ASP A 150 -12.19 -15.59 13.47
C ASP A 150 -11.34 -14.33 13.51
N ARG A 151 -10.14 -14.38 14.12
CA ARG A 151 -9.29 -13.21 14.19
C ARG A 151 -8.79 -12.76 12.81
N ARG A 152 -8.45 -13.70 11.91
CA ARG A 152 -8.09 -13.36 10.52
C ARG A 152 -9.27 -12.72 9.81
N TYR A 153 -10.44 -13.34 9.92
CA TYR A 153 -11.66 -12.84 9.30
C TYR A 153 -12.02 -11.43 9.80
N GLU A 154 -12.03 -11.20 11.11
CA GLU A 154 -12.29 -9.91 11.77
C GLU A 154 -11.36 -8.80 11.27
N VAL A 155 -10.05 -9.07 11.23
CA VAL A 155 -9.06 -8.10 10.76
C VAL A 155 -9.17 -7.88 9.26
N GLY A 156 -9.30 -8.97 8.49
CA GLY A 156 -9.38 -8.93 7.04
C GLY A 156 -10.59 -8.17 6.52
N VAL A 157 -11.78 -8.42 7.08
CA VAL A 157 -13.01 -7.70 6.70
C VAL A 157 -12.92 -6.22 7.07
N THR A 158 -12.27 -5.89 8.19
CA THR A 158 -12.03 -4.49 8.61
C THR A 158 -11.12 -3.77 7.63
N ILE A 159 -9.97 -4.37 7.28
CA ILE A 159 -9.03 -3.81 6.30
C ILE A 159 -9.73 -3.62 4.95
N ALA A 160 -10.45 -4.63 4.47
CA ALA A 160 -11.15 -4.57 3.20
C ALA A 160 -12.23 -3.47 3.18
N SER A 161 -13.03 -3.38 4.25
CA SER A 161 -14.13 -2.40 4.33
C SER A 161 -13.64 -0.96 4.36
N PHE A 162 -12.58 -0.66 5.11
CA PHE A 162 -12.13 0.73 5.28
C PHE A 162 -11.01 1.14 4.32
N SER A 163 -10.31 0.20 3.69
CA SER A 163 -9.43 0.55 2.58
C SER A 163 -10.21 0.96 1.33
N GLY A 164 -11.43 0.45 1.14
CA GLY A 164 -12.28 0.84 0.02
C GLY A 164 -11.62 0.60 -1.33
N GLY A 165 -10.77 -0.44 -1.45
CA GLY A 165 -9.98 -0.74 -2.65
C GLY A 165 -8.71 0.10 -2.81
N TRP A 166 -8.45 1.08 -1.94
CA TRP A 166 -7.22 1.85 -1.96
C TRP A 166 -6.05 1.05 -1.44
N GLN A 167 -4.93 1.19 -2.12
CA GLN A 167 -3.70 0.48 -1.84
C GLN A 167 -2.47 1.34 -2.03
N MET A 168 -1.47 1.05 -1.22
CA MET A 168 -0.12 1.55 -1.38
C MET A 168 0.64 0.62 -2.31
N ARG A 169 1.22 1.21 -3.35
CA ARG A 169 2.07 0.51 -4.31
C ARG A 169 3.23 -0.16 -3.57
N HIS A 170 3.62 -1.36 -4.01
CA HIS A 170 4.69 -2.10 -3.38
C HIS A 170 5.95 -1.23 -3.24
N PRO A 171 6.55 -1.10 -2.05
CA PRO A 171 7.67 -0.19 -1.81
C PRO A 171 8.87 -0.39 -2.74
N TRP A 172 9.09 -1.62 -3.24
CA TRP A 172 10.15 -1.89 -4.21
C TRP A 172 9.90 -1.26 -5.58
N ASN A 173 8.65 -1.20 -6.03
CA ASN A 173 8.27 -0.55 -7.27
C ASN A 173 8.45 0.98 -7.13
N VAL A 174 8.08 1.52 -5.97
CA VAL A 174 8.28 2.95 -5.65
C VAL A 174 9.77 3.28 -5.59
N PHE A 175 10.58 2.43 -4.95
CA PHE A 175 12.02 2.63 -4.87
C PHE A 175 12.68 2.59 -6.27
N GLU A 176 12.24 1.68 -7.13
CA GLU A 176 12.69 1.66 -8.53
C GLU A 176 12.31 2.95 -9.28
N GLN A 177 11.08 3.44 -9.09
CA GLN A 177 10.61 4.67 -9.71
C GLN A 177 11.43 5.89 -9.24
N GLU A 178 11.62 6.06 -7.93
CA GLU A 178 12.45 7.14 -7.38
C GLU A 178 13.89 7.06 -7.89
N ALA A 179 14.44 5.85 -8.07
CA ALA A 179 15.76 5.67 -8.65
C ALA A 179 15.82 6.10 -10.12
N ILE A 180 14.77 5.83 -10.91
CA ILE A 180 14.65 6.31 -12.30
C ILE A 180 14.61 7.83 -12.33
N GLU A 181 13.75 8.44 -11.52
CA GLU A 181 13.58 9.90 -11.43
C GLU A 181 14.90 10.58 -11.00
N ALA A 182 15.57 10.06 -9.98
CA ALA A 182 16.83 10.60 -9.47
C ALA A 182 18.01 10.46 -10.44
N LEU A 183 18.02 9.41 -11.28
CA LEU A 183 19.02 9.28 -12.34
C LEU A 183 18.71 10.14 -13.56
N ALA A 184 17.43 10.26 -13.93
CA ALA A 184 16.97 11.09 -15.05
C ALA A 184 17.23 12.58 -14.79
N SER A 185 16.98 13.06 -13.56
CA SER A 185 17.23 14.44 -13.14
C SER A 185 18.69 14.87 -13.40
N ARG A 186 19.64 13.95 -13.32
CA ARG A 186 21.08 14.20 -13.49
C ARG A 186 21.54 14.30 -14.93
N LEU A 187 20.77 13.75 -15.87
CA LEU A 187 21.13 13.81 -17.28
C LEU A 187 20.89 15.18 -17.92
N ASN A 188 20.31 16.15 -17.19
CA ASN A 188 19.77 17.39 -17.77
C ASN A 188 18.89 17.14 -19.01
N HIS A 189 18.42 15.90 -19.18
CA HIS A 189 17.63 15.51 -20.32
C HIS A 189 16.19 15.83 -19.99
N ALA A 190 15.60 16.69 -20.81
CA ALA A 190 14.15 16.90 -20.92
C ALA A 190 13.43 15.63 -21.43
N MET A 191 13.88 14.44 -21.03
CA MET A 191 13.04 13.26 -21.14
C MET A 191 11.98 13.41 -20.06
N THR A 192 10.80 13.82 -20.49
CA THR A 192 9.56 13.56 -19.77
C THR A 192 9.41 12.04 -19.73
N ILE A 193 10.12 11.37 -18.82
CA ILE A 193 9.79 9.99 -18.51
C ILE A 193 8.49 10.11 -17.72
N GLU A 194 7.37 9.70 -18.32
CA GLU A 194 6.10 9.48 -17.63
C GLU A 194 6.34 8.40 -16.56
N THR A 195 6.88 8.83 -15.43
CA THR A 195 7.30 7.97 -14.31
C THR A 195 6.23 7.90 -13.24
N GLY A 196 5.35 8.90 -13.17
CA GLY A 196 4.45 9.15 -12.06
C GLY A 196 3.28 8.17 -11.95
N GLN A 197 3.55 6.89 -11.72
CA GLN A 197 2.51 6.02 -11.19
C GLN A 197 2.16 6.49 -9.77
N PRO A 198 0.89 6.74 -9.43
CA PRO A 198 0.51 7.11 -8.08
C PRO A 198 0.92 6.01 -7.09
N VAL A 199 1.48 6.42 -5.95
CA VAL A 199 1.85 5.49 -4.86
C VAL A 199 0.61 5.03 -4.12
N ILE A 200 -0.33 5.92 -3.86
CA ILE A 200 -1.66 5.58 -3.34
C ILE A 200 -2.64 5.52 -4.51
N THR A 201 -3.25 4.37 -4.73
CA THR A 201 -3.98 4.10 -5.97
C THR A 201 -5.04 3.01 -5.76
N THR A 202 -5.97 2.90 -6.70
CA THR A 202 -6.86 1.74 -6.87
C THR A 202 -6.42 0.85 -8.04
N GLU A 203 -5.35 1.21 -8.76
CA GLU A 203 -4.83 0.45 -9.91
C GLU A 203 -4.63 -1.02 -9.53
N PRO A 204 -5.18 -1.99 -10.29
CA PRO A 204 -5.10 -3.40 -9.93
C PRO A 204 -3.68 -3.87 -9.65
N ASN A 205 -3.52 -4.69 -8.60
CA ASN A 205 -2.26 -5.31 -8.24
C ASN A 205 -1.10 -4.33 -7.94
N ALA A 206 -1.34 -3.04 -7.70
CA ALA A 206 -0.25 -2.11 -7.34
C ALA A 206 0.53 -2.55 -6.08
N TRP A 207 -0.11 -3.28 -5.16
CA TRP A 207 0.52 -3.88 -3.98
C TRP A 207 1.49 -5.02 -4.30
N THR A 208 1.45 -5.62 -5.49
CA THR A 208 2.38 -6.68 -5.87
C THR A 208 3.70 -6.09 -6.36
N GLN A 209 4.80 -6.80 -6.11
CA GLN A 209 6.06 -6.50 -6.77
C GLN A 209 5.93 -6.86 -8.27
N ARG A 210 6.45 -6.01 -9.17
CA ARG A 210 6.36 -6.25 -10.63
C ARG A 210 6.95 -7.60 -11.11
N THR A 211 7.83 -8.20 -10.31
CA THR A 211 8.46 -9.51 -10.57
C THR A 211 7.84 -10.64 -9.73
N SER A 212 6.65 -10.44 -9.16
CA SER A 212 6.00 -11.42 -8.31
C SER A 212 5.71 -12.71 -9.08
N SER A 213 6.00 -13.85 -8.44
CA SER A 213 5.69 -15.19 -8.95
C SER A 213 4.19 -15.51 -8.92
N LEU A 214 3.35 -14.64 -8.35
CA LEU A 214 1.89 -14.82 -8.29
C LEU A 214 1.20 -14.68 -9.67
N GLY A 215 1.94 -14.48 -10.76
CA GLY A 215 1.39 -14.34 -12.12
C GLY A 215 0.64 -13.02 -12.36
N LEU A 216 0.43 -12.22 -11.30
CA LEU A 216 -0.07 -10.85 -11.35
C LEU A 216 1.06 -9.93 -11.83
N GLY A 217 1.33 -9.97 -13.14
CA GLY A 217 2.35 -9.16 -13.80
C GLY A 217 2.11 -7.64 -13.65
N PRO A 218 3.02 -6.79 -14.17
CA PRO A 218 2.81 -5.35 -14.21
C PRO A 218 1.49 -4.99 -14.89
N ARG A 219 0.94 -3.79 -14.61
CA ARG A 219 -0.27 -3.24 -15.23
C ARG A 219 -0.37 -3.72 -16.69
N PRO A 220 -1.40 -4.49 -17.06
CA PRO A 220 -1.59 -4.84 -18.46
C PRO A 220 -1.71 -3.53 -19.24
N GLU A 221 -1.03 -3.44 -20.40
CA GLU A 221 -0.91 -2.17 -21.16
C GLU A 221 -2.24 -1.65 -21.74
N GLY A 222 -3.35 -2.30 -21.40
CA GLY A 222 -4.71 -1.96 -21.74
C GLY A 222 -5.51 -3.22 -22.06
N GLY A 223 -6.65 -3.02 -22.71
CA GLY A 223 -7.45 -4.12 -23.26
C GLY A 223 -8.10 -5.02 -22.20
N VAL A 224 -8.37 -6.26 -22.62
CA VAL A 224 -9.20 -7.22 -21.88
C VAL A 224 -8.55 -7.66 -20.56
N GLU A 225 -7.22 -7.74 -20.49
CA GLU A 225 -6.50 -8.16 -19.28
C GLU A 225 -6.55 -7.11 -18.16
N LEU A 226 -6.32 -5.83 -18.49
CA LEU A 226 -6.45 -4.73 -17.52
C LEU A 226 -7.88 -4.69 -16.99
N PHE A 227 -8.84 -4.86 -17.90
CA PHE A 227 -10.25 -4.93 -17.55
C PHE A 227 -10.58 -6.08 -16.59
N PHE A 228 -10.18 -7.32 -16.89
CA PHE A 228 -10.40 -8.44 -15.96
C PHE A 228 -9.71 -8.23 -14.61
N SER A 229 -8.54 -7.62 -14.61
CA SER A 229 -7.84 -7.25 -13.37
C SER A 229 -8.62 -6.21 -12.58
N MET A 230 -9.23 -5.21 -13.24
CA MET A 230 -10.09 -4.21 -12.59
C MET A 230 -11.32 -4.84 -11.94
N LEU A 231 -11.93 -5.82 -12.58
CA LEU A 231 -13.10 -6.52 -12.07
C LEU A 231 -12.76 -7.42 -10.88
N THR A 232 -11.64 -8.13 -10.95
CA THR A 232 -11.34 -9.22 -10.00
C THR A 232 -10.44 -8.80 -8.85
N ALA A 233 -9.52 -7.84 -9.04
CA ALA A 233 -8.51 -7.51 -8.03
C ALA A 233 -9.10 -7.12 -6.66
N PRO A 234 -10.19 -6.33 -6.55
CA PRO A 234 -10.80 -6.07 -5.24
C PRO A 234 -11.30 -7.34 -4.56
N GLY A 235 -11.92 -8.26 -5.30
CA GLY A 235 -12.36 -9.56 -4.79
C GLY A 235 -11.20 -10.46 -4.36
N VAL A 236 -10.10 -10.47 -5.13
CA VAL A 236 -8.86 -11.17 -4.79
C VAL A 236 -8.28 -10.64 -3.48
N ILE A 237 -8.20 -9.32 -3.31
CA ILE A 237 -7.73 -8.70 -2.06
C ILE A 237 -8.59 -9.13 -0.87
N VAL A 238 -9.93 -9.12 -1.02
CA VAL A 238 -10.84 -9.58 0.05
C VAL A 238 -10.55 -11.04 0.38
N GLN A 239 -10.44 -11.91 -0.63
CA GLN A 239 -10.14 -13.32 -0.44
C GLN A 239 -8.83 -13.52 0.32
N GLU A 240 -7.73 -12.89 -0.12
CA GLU A 240 -6.42 -12.98 0.51
C GLU A 240 -6.47 -12.55 1.99
N LEU A 241 -7.26 -11.52 2.31
CA LEU A 241 -7.41 -11.03 3.67
C LEU A 241 -8.20 -12.00 4.58
N ILE A 242 -9.23 -12.67 4.06
CA ILE A 242 -10.16 -13.47 4.89
C ILE A 242 -9.98 -14.98 4.75
N ASP A 243 -9.05 -15.45 3.91
CA ASP A 243 -8.85 -16.88 3.65
C ASP A 243 -8.67 -17.67 4.96
N PRO A 244 -9.39 -18.76 5.20
CA PRO A 244 -9.24 -19.53 6.44
C PRO A 244 -7.88 -20.24 6.54
N GLN A 245 -7.20 -20.49 5.41
CA GLN A 245 -5.91 -21.17 5.37
C GLN A 245 -4.78 -20.19 5.63
N ALA A 246 -4.24 -20.24 6.84
CA ALA A 246 -3.08 -19.45 7.18
C ALA A 246 -1.82 -19.94 6.46
N GLU A 247 -1.04 -18.99 6.00
CA GLU A 247 0.25 -19.26 5.37
C GLU A 247 1.31 -19.54 6.44
N GLN A 248 2.28 -20.39 6.09
CA GLN A 248 3.44 -20.61 6.93
C GLN A 248 4.39 -19.41 6.84
N ARG A 249 4.71 -18.84 8.00
CA ARG A 249 5.70 -17.78 8.09
C ARG A 249 7.08 -18.31 7.72
N THR A 250 7.64 -17.80 6.62
CA THR A 250 9.03 -18.07 6.25
C THR A 250 9.95 -17.17 7.09
N PRO A 251 10.83 -17.74 7.93
CA PRO A 251 11.68 -16.94 8.81
C PRO A 251 12.76 -16.21 8.00
N LEU A 252 12.89 -14.89 8.21
CA LEU A 252 13.93 -14.04 7.60
C LEU A 252 15.27 -14.09 8.36
N THR A 253 15.66 -15.24 8.89
CA THR A 253 16.85 -15.40 9.78
C THR A 253 18.13 -14.97 9.10
N THR A 254 18.35 -15.34 7.83
CA THR A 254 19.55 -14.96 7.08
C THR A 254 19.70 -13.44 6.94
N TRP A 255 18.59 -12.73 6.74
CA TRP A 255 18.60 -11.26 6.66
C TRP A 255 18.95 -10.64 8.01
N VAL A 256 18.30 -11.11 9.09
CA VAL A 256 18.55 -10.66 10.47
C VAL A 256 20.02 -10.86 10.85
N ASP A 257 20.55 -12.08 10.68
CA ASP A 257 21.93 -12.43 11.02
C ASP A 257 22.95 -11.57 10.26
N THR A 258 22.66 -11.30 8.98
CA THR A 258 23.50 -10.45 8.15
C THR A 258 23.55 -9.02 8.69
N HIS A 259 22.41 -8.45 9.05
CA HIS A 259 22.32 -7.07 9.55
C HIS A 259 22.86 -6.91 10.98
N GLU A 260 22.70 -7.92 11.83
CA GLU A 260 23.35 -7.98 13.13
C GLU A 260 24.88 -7.98 13.00
N ARG A 261 25.42 -8.81 12.10
CA ARG A 261 26.87 -8.85 11.84
C ARG A 261 27.40 -7.50 11.35
N ILE A 262 26.69 -6.85 10.42
CA ILE A 262 27.06 -5.51 9.93
C ILE A 262 27.08 -4.50 11.09
N THR A 263 26.01 -4.46 11.88
CA THR A 263 25.91 -3.55 13.04
C THR A 263 27.04 -3.78 14.05
N ARG A 264 27.41 -5.05 14.28
CA ARG A 264 28.56 -5.41 15.12
C ARG A 264 29.89 -4.89 14.57
N GLN A 265 30.08 -4.92 13.25
CA GLN A 265 31.27 -4.33 12.60
C GLN A 265 31.32 -2.81 12.80
N PHE A 266 30.19 -2.10 12.71
CA PHE A 266 30.13 -0.66 12.98
C PHE A 266 30.46 -0.29 14.44
N ARG A 267 30.12 -1.18 15.39
CA ARG A 267 30.48 -1.00 16.82
C ARG A 267 31.98 -1.02 17.04
N THR A 268 32.69 -1.97 16.42
CA THR A 268 34.14 -2.13 16.60
C THR A 268 34.99 -1.19 15.74
N LEU A 269 34.38 -0.56 14.73
CA LEU A 269 35.08 0.36 13.84
C LEU A 269 35.58 1.61 14.57
N LYS A 270 36.90 1.81 14.57
CA LYS A 270 37.57 3.04 15.04
C LYS A 270 37.53 4.10 13.95
N ALA A 271 36.41 4.79 13.84
CA ALA A 271 36.17 5.85 12.86
C ALA A 271 35.34 6.99 13.48
N SER A 272 35.50 8.21 12.96
CA SER A 272 34.67 9.35 13.36
C SER A 272 33.19 9.11 13.01
N LYS A 273 32.28 9.87 13.62
CA LYS A 273 30.84 9.78 13.35
C LYS A 273 30.54 9.97 11.86
N ASP A 274 31.21 10.92 11.21
CA ASP A 274 31.03 11.21 9.78
C ASP A 274 31.55 10.08 8.88
N GLN A 275 32.71 9.51 9.24
CA GLN A 275 33.26 8.34 8.54
C GLN A 275 32.32 7.13 8.65
N LYS A 276 31.77 6.85 9.85
CA LYS A 276 30.77 5.79 10.03
C LYS A 276 29.52 6.06 9.18
N ARG A 277 29.05 7.30 9.13
CA ARG A 277 27.89 7.67 8.31
C ARG A 277 28.14 7.51 6.81
N ALA A 278 29.32 7.88 6.32
CA ALA A 278 29.69 7.66 4.92
C ALA A 278 29.76 6.16 4.58
N LEU A 279 30.35 5.34 5.45
CA LEU A 279 30.40 3.89 5.27
C LEU A 279 29.02 3.23 5.32
N ALA A 280 28.15 3.66 6.24
CA ALA A 280 26.77 3.18 6.32
C ALA A 280 25.99 3.51 5.04
N ARG A 281 26.19 4.71 4.47
CA ARG A 281 25.61 5.09 3.17
C ARG A 281 26.08 4.18 2.05
N ARG A 282 27.40 3.94 1.94
CA ARG A 282 27.96 3.03 0.94
C ARG A 282 27.44 1.60 1.12
N ARG A 283 27.23 1.16 2.36
CA ARG A 283 26.64 -0.16 2.64
C ARG A 283 25.21 -0.25 2.11
N PHE A 284 24.36 0.71 2.47
CA PHE A 284 22.99 0.78 1.96
C PHE A 284 22.97 0.82 0.42
N TRP A 285 23.84 1.63 -0.19
CA TRP A 285 24.00 1.69 -1.64
C TRP A 285 24.35 0.32 -2.24
N ASN A 286 25.36 -0.36 -1.69
CA ASN A 286 25.82 -1.65 -2.21
C ASN A 286 24.77 -2.76 -2.09
N GLU A 287 23.93 -2.73 -1.05
CA GLU A 287 22.82 -3.67 -0.90
C GLU A 287 21.69 -3.43 -1.91
N ASN A 288 21.52 -2.19 -2.37
CA ASN A 288 20.42 -1.78 -3.24
C ASN A 288 20.85 -1.39 -4.67
N ILE A 289 22.14 -1.56 -5.02
CA ILE A 289 22.71 -1.17 -6.32
C ILE A 289 22.01 -1.86 -7.50
N GLY A 290 21.43 -3.05 -7.29
CA GLY A 290 20.66 -3.76 -8.30
C GLY A 290 19.47 -2.95 -8.83
N ILE A 291 18.77 -2.24 -7.95
CA ILE A 291 17.65 -1.36 -8.32
C ILE A 291 18.14 -0.21 -9.20
N TYR A 292 19.22 0.45 -8.77
CA TYR A 292 19.80 1.55 -9.54
C TYR A 292 20.36 1.10 -10.88
N ARG A 293 20.90 -0.13 -10.98
CA ARG A 293 21.33 -0.69 -12.28
C ARG A 293 20.16 -0.92 -13.22
N GLN A 294 19.03 -1.43 -12.72
CA GLN A 294 17.81 -1.61 -13.52
C GLN A 294 17.25 -0.25 -13.97
N ALA A 295 17.20 0.73 -13.05
CA ALA A 295 16.80 2.10 -13.35
C ALA A 295 17.73 2.74 -14.39
N ALA A 296 19.05 2.61 -14.23
CA ALA A 296 20.06 3.10 -15.16
C ALA A 296 19.90 2.52 -16.56
N ALA A 297 19.64 1.21 -16.69
CA ALA A 297 19.41 0.57 -17.98
C ALA A 297 18.19 1.18 -18.71
N LYS A 298 17.14 1.55 -17.97
CA LYS A 298 15.94 2.23 -18.52
C LYS A 298 16.23 3.67 -18.93
N VAL A 299 17.00 4.39 -18.12
CA VAL A 299 17.28 5.83 -18.29
C VAL A 299 18.35 6.08 -19.36
N PHE A 300 19.52 5.44 -19.23
CA PHE A 300 20.67 5.69 -20.10
C PHE A 300 20.60 4.91 -21.42
N ARG A 301 19.82 3.81 -21.46
CA ARG A 301 19.82 2.86 -22.60
C ARG A 301 21.23 2.33 -22.94
N THR A 302 22.12 2.31 -21.95
CA THR A 302 23.49 1.79 -22.05
C THR A 302 23.72 0.69 -21.01
N VAL A 303 24.75 -0.13 -21.25
CA VAL A 303 25.18 -1.17 -20.31
C VAL A 303 26.07 -0.59 -19.18
N ASP A 304 26.65 0.59 -19.41
CA ASP A 304 27.57 1.21 -18.46
C ASP A 304 26.83 1.85 -17.29
N PHE A 305 27.13 1.35 -16.09
CA PHE A 305 26.61 1.90 -14.84
C PHE A 305 27.60 2.92 -14.26
N PRO A 306 27.20 4.19 -14.05
CA PRO A 306 28.10 5.22 -13.56
C PRO A 306 28.63 4.91 -12.16
N THR A 307 29.85 5.37 -11.89
CA THR A 307 30.40 5.39 -10.53
C THR A 307 29.97 6.68 -9.83
N PHE A 308 29.67 6.59 -8.53
CA PHE A 308 29.23 7.74 -7.74
C PHE A 308 30.19 7.98 -6.56
N SER A 309 30.61 9.23 -6.39
CA SER A 309 31.27 9.71 -5.19
C SER A 309 30.32 9.71 -3.98
N ASP A 310 30.86 9.79 -2.77
CA ASP A 310 30.04 9.86 -1.55
C ASP A 310 29.10 11.07 -1.51
N ARG A 311 29.51 12.17 -2.15
CA ARG A 311 28.70 13.38 -2.28
C ARG A 311 27.52 13.13 -3.21
N GLU A 312 27.76 12.50 -4.36
CA GLU A 312 26.72 12.17 -5.33
C GLU A 312 25.74 11.14 -4.78
N LEU A 313 26.23 10.12 -4.06
CA LEU A 313 25.38 9.14 -3.36
C LEU A 313 24.50 9.81 -2.31
N ARG A 314 25.05 10.77 -1.55
CA ARG A 314 24.26 11.53 -0.56
C ARG A 314 23.12 12.27 -1.22
N THR A 315 23.39 12.96 -2.32
CA THR A 315 22.35 13.69 -3.06
C THR A 315 21.33 12.71 -3.64
N LEU A 316 21.79 11.63 -4.26
CA LEU A 316 20.92 10.66 -4.96
C LEU A 316 19.91 10.03 -3.99
N LEU A 317 20.40 9.60 -2.83
CA LEU A 317 19.56 8.98 -1.81
C LEU A 317 18.64 9.99 -1.11
N ALA A 318 18.91 11.29 -1.21
CA ALA A 318 18.09 12.33 -0.60
C ALA A 318 16.98 12.87 -1.53
N GLU A 319 17.03 12.57 -2.83
CA GLU A 319 16.10 13.09 -3.84
C GLU A 319 14.68 12.48 -3.70
N GLY A 320 14.59 11.16 -3.47
CA GLY A 320 13.31 10.45 -3.38
C GLY A 320 12.61 10.58 -2.00
N PRO A 321 11.28 10.81 -1.94
CA PRO A 321 10.52 10.85 -0.70
C PRO A 321 10.74 9.63 0.22
N MET A 322 10.57 8.42 -0.29
CA MET A 322 10.80 7.16 0.42
C MET A 322 12.30 6.90 0.60
N THR A 323 13.09 6.99 -0.48
CA THR A 323 14.53 6.66 -0.51
C THR A 323 15.29 7.45 0.55
N SER A 324 14.96 8.73 0.73
CA SER A 324 15.58 9.60 1.74
C SER A 324 15.27 9.17 3.17
N LEU A 325 14.12 8.57 3.42
CA LEU A 325 13.73 8.08 4.75
C LEU A 325 14.33 6.69 5.02
N ILE A 326 14.16 5.74 4.09
CA ILE A 326 14.64 4.36 4.27
C ILE A 326 16.16 4.31 4.37
N SER A 327 16.88 5.05 3.54
CA SER A 327 18.36 5.09 3.60
C SER A 327 18.85 5.66 4.94
N GLU A 328 18.22 6.71 5.45
CA GLU A 328 18.53 7.32 6.74
C GLU A 328 18.20 6.41 7.92
N LEU A 329 17.13 5.63 7.81
CA LEU A 329 16.74 4.65 8.82
C LEU A 329 17.76 3.51 8.91
N PHE A 330 18.16 2.93 7.78
CA PHE A 330 19.24 1.93 7.72
C PHE A 330 20.56 2.49 8.26
N MET A 331 20.97 3.68 7.80
CA MET A 331 22.21 4.31 8.29
C MET A 331 22.19 4.53 9.80
N THR A 332 21.07 5.02 10.34
CA THR A 332 20.91 5.24 11.79
C THR A 332 21.03 3.92 12.55
N ARG A 333 20.35 2.86 12.09
CA ARG A 333 20.36 1.54 12.73
C ARG A 333 21.71 0.81 12.65
N PHE A 334 22.45 0.95 11.55
CA PHE A 334 23.80 0.39 11.47
C PHE A 334 24.77 1.04 12.45
N ILE A 335 24.60 2.34 12.72
CA ILE A 335 25.49 3.11 13.62
C ILE A 335 25.08 2.95 15.09
N ASP A 336 23.78 2.80 15.36
CA ASP A 336 23.27 2.62 16.71
C ASP A 336 23.71 1.28 17.32
N GLN A 337 24.46 1.39 18.42
CA GLN A 337 25.02 0.24 19.13
C GLN A 337 23.98 -0.55 19.93
N THR A 338 22.80 0.02 20.14
CA THR A 338 21.72 -0.62 20.90
C THR A 338 20.72 -1.34 20.00
N THR A 339 20.80 -1.13 18.68
CA THR A 339 19.91 -1.76 17.72
C THR A 339 20.04 -3.29 17.77
N LYS A 340 18.87 -3.94 17.91
CA LYS A 340 18.64 -5.35 17.63
C LYS A 340 17.81 -5.45 16.36
N TRP A 341 18.10 -6.45 15.52
CA TRP A 341 17.35 -6.71 14.30
C TRP A 341 16.38 -7.86 14.55
N THR A 342 15.18 -7.74 13.98
CA THR A 342 14.08 -8.70 14.06
C THR A 342 13.57 -8.96 12.65
N ALA A 343 12.86 -10.07 12.44
CA ALA A 343 12.34 -10.41 11.11
C ALA A 343 11.41 -9.33 10.53
N ASN A 344 10.64 -8.64 11.37
CA ASN A 344 9.69 -7.61 10.91
C ASN A 344 10.36 -6.30 10.52
N ASP A 345 11.57 -6.03 11.04
CA ASP A 345 12.23 -4.75 10.80
C ASP A 345 12.40 -4.43 9.32
N LEU A 346 12.63 -5.44 8.46
CA LEU A 346 12.74 -5.20 7.02
C LEU A 346 11.43 -4.66 6.44
N VAL A 347 10.32 -5.32 6.74
CA VAL A 347 8.98 -4.94 6.27
C VAL A 347 8.61 -3.58 6.86
N ASP A 348 8.68 -3.42 8.17
CA ASP A 348 8.34 -2.17 8.86
C ASP A 348 9.11 -0.98 8.28
N MET A 349 10.43 -1.13 8.10
CA MET A 349 11.26 -0.04 7.59
C MET A 349 10.85 0.35 6.17
N PHE A 350 10.68 -0.60 5.25
CA PHE A 350 10.32 -0.30 3.86
C PHE A 350 8.92 0.30 3.73
N TYR A 351 7.92 -0.32 4.36
CA TYR A 351 6.53 0.10 4.21
C TYR A 351 6.27 1.42 4.95
N LEU A 352 6.76 1.59 6.18
CA LEU A 352 6.58 2.86 6.91
C LEU A 352 7.40 4.01 6.29
N SER A 353 8.57 3.74 5.70
CA SER A 353 9.29 4.80 4.97
C SER A 353 8.59 5.19 3.67
N CYS A 354 7.99 4.23 2.96
CA CYS A 354 7.19 4.49 1.77
C CYS A 354 5.93 5.30 2.13
N ALA A 355 5.18 4.83 3.12
CA ALA A 355 4.01 5.53 3.64
C ALA A 355 4.36 6.95 4.11
N ALA A 356 5.43 7.13 4.88
CA ALA A 356 5.82 8.45 5.38
C ALA A 356 6.27 9.42 4.27
N GLY A 357 6.70 8.89 3.12
CA GLY A 357 7.05 9.68 1.94
C GLY A 357 5.86 10.12 1.10
N TYR A 358 4.73 9.39 1.16
CA TYR A 358 3.62 9.56 0.21
C TYR A 358 2.22 9.70 0.84
N CYS A 359 2.06 9.45 2.14
CA CYS A 359 0.81 9.66 2.87
C CYS A 359 0.84 10.97 3.66
N ASP A 360 -0.33 11.56 3.87
CA ASP A 360 -0.50 12.75 4.71
C ASP A 360 -0.25 12.44 6.18
N TYR A 361 -0.60 11.22 6.62
CA TYR A 361 -0.36 10.71 7.97
C TYR A 361 0.02 9.22 7.96
N VAL A 362 0.81 8.80 8.95
CA VAL A 362 1.24 7.41 9.14
C VAL A 362 1.17 7.06 10.61
N VAL A 363 0.59 5.92 10.97
CA VAL A 363 0.63 5.39 12.34
C VAL A 363 1.36 4.06 12.32
N GLY A 364 2.48 4.00 13.03
CA GLY A 364 3.34 2.83 13.07
C GLY A 364 3.75 2.44 14.49
N GLU A 365 4.52 1.36 14.58
CA GLU A 365 5.13 0.88 15.81
C GLU A 365 6.02 1.97 16.44
N VAL A 366 5.97 2.09 17.76
CA VAL A 366 6.53 3.22 18.53
C VAL A 366 7.99 3.50 18.17
N LYS A 367 8.83 2.47 18.11
CA LYS A 367 10.26 2.63 17.84
C LYS A 367 10.50 3.13 16.42
N THR A 368 9.90 2.50 15.41
CA THR A 368 10.07 2.89 14.01
C THR A 368 9.47 4.27 13.73
N ALA A 369 8.29 4.55 14.27
CA ALA A 369 7.66 5.86 14.21
C ALA A 369 8.56 6.96 14.79
N THR A 370 9.11 6.73 15.98
CA THR A 370 10.02 7.69 16.64
C THR A 370 11.26 7.98 15.79
N HIS A 371 11.87 6.96 15.19
CA HIS A 371 13.01 7.15 14.31
C HIS A 371 12.66 7.95 13.05
N LEU A 372 11.53 7.67 12.41
CA LEU A 372 11.07 8.41 11.22
C LEU A 372 10.78 9.87 11.55
N GLN A 373 10.09 10.15 12.66
CA GLN A 373 9.87 11.53 13.13
C GLN A 373 11.20 12.29 13.31
N GLN A 374 12.20 11.66 13.93
CA GLN A 374 13.52 12.26 14.11
C GLN A 374 14.22 12.52 12.76
N ILE A 375 14.13 11.59 11.82
CA ILE A 375 14.68 11.76 10.47
C ILE A 375 14.00 12.94 9.76
N GLN A 376 12.67 13.03 9.77
CA GLN A 376 11.92 14.11 9.15
C GLN A 376 12.28 15.47 9.74
N ARG A 377 12.32 15.59 11.08
CA ARG A 377 12.76 16.83 11.76
C ARG A 377 14.17 17.25 11.34
N ARG A 378 15.12 16.31 11.27
CA ARG A 378 16.50 16.60 10.81
C ARG A 378 16.57 17.03 9.34
N GLN A 379 15.65 16.54 8.51
CA GLN A 379 15.54 16.91 7.10
C GLN A 379 14.72 18.20 6.90
N GLY A 380 14.17 18.80 7.97
CA GLY A 380 13.30 19.98 7.88
C GLY A 380 11.93 19.69 7.25
N LYS A 381 11.48 18.43 7.24
CA LYS A 381 10.18 18.02 6.70
C LYS A 381 9.08 18.10 7.78
N LYS A 382 7.82 18.33 7.37
CA LYS A 382 6.65 18.18 8.25
C LYS A 382 6.66 16.76 8.82
N VAL A 383 6.46 16.64 10.13
CA VAL A 383 6.32 15.32 10.77
C VAL A 383 4.90 14.84 10.54
N ASN A 384 4.74 13.68 9.91
CA ASN A 384 3.45 13.05 9.63
C ASN A 384 3.34 11.63 10.22
N VAL A 385 4.29 11.20 11.05
CA VAL A 385 4.32 9.85 11.62
C VAL A 385 3.95 9.88 13.10
N TYR A 386 3.06 8.98 13.53
CA TYR A 386 2.49 8.88 14.88
C TYR A 386 2.65 7.45 15.41
N SER A 387 2.62 7.29 16.73
CA SER A 387 2.74 5.99 17.43
C SER A 387 1.41 5.36 17.82
N ASP A 388 0.34 6.14 17.81
CA ASP A 388 -0.98 5.78 18.32
C ASP A 388 -2.08 6.58 17.61
N LEU A 389 -3.28 5.99 17.58
CA LEU A 389 -4.44 6.57 16.90
C LEU A 389 -4.90 7.88 17.53
N HIS A 390 -4.72 8.05 18.85
CA HIS A 390 -5.15 9.26 19.53
C HIS A 390 -4.36 10.48 19.07
N SER A 391 -3.03 10.39 19.05
CA SER A 391 -2.15 11.47 18.56
C SER A 391 -2.41 11.80 17.09
N LEU A 392 -2.78 10.79 16.29
CA LEU A 392 -3.23 11.00 14.91
C LEU A 392 -4.53 11.82 14.87
N VAL A 393 -5.55 11.41 15.62
CA VAL A 393 -6.86 12.09 15.65
C VAL A 393 -6.72 13.57 16.06
N GLU A 394 -5.88 13.87 17.06
CA GLU A 394 -5.57 15.26 17.43
C GLU A 394 -5.00 16.06 16.24
N ALA A 395 -4.12 15.45 15.46
CA ALA A 395 -3.54 16.09 14.28
C ALA A 395 -4.55 16.27 13.13
N LEU A 396 -5.43 15.28 12.90
CA LEU A 396 -6.49 15.37 11.90
C LEU A 396 -7.45 16.54 12.20
N HIS A 397 -7.87 16.68 13.46
CA HIS A 397 -8.70 17.80 13.86
C HIS A 397 -7.97 19.14 13.77
N ALA A 398 -6.70 19.21 14.16
CA ALA A 398 -5.89 20.42 14.05
C ALA A 398 -5.70 20.87 12.59
N ASP A 399 -5.58 19.92 11.66
CA ASP A 399 -5.46 20.17 10.23
C ASP A 399 -6.84 20.36 9.54
N GLY A 400 -7.95 20.32 10.28
CA GLY A 400 -9.30 20.59 9.77
C GLY A 400 -9.88 19.48 8.89
N VAL A 401 -9.42 18.23 9.06
CA VAL A 401 -9.93 17.09 8.31
C VAL A 401 -11.41 16.85 8.65
N THR A 402 -12.22 16.69 7.60
CA THR A 402 -13.67 16.52 7.68
C THR A 402 -14.11 15.32 6.83
N THR A 403 -15.20 14.70 7.25
CA THR A 403 -15.93 13.66 6.50
C THR A 403 -16.63 14.25 5.28
N ASP A 404 -17.02 13.42 4.32
CA ASP A 404 -17.73 13.91 3.13
C ASP A 404 -19.12 14.47 3.47
N THR A 405 -19.82 13.85 4.43
CA THR A 405 -21.09 14.36 4.96
C THR A 405 -20.91 15.72 5.62
N GLU A 406 -19.86 15.93 6.41
CA GLU A 406 -19.56 17.25 6.98
C GLU A 406 -19.32 18.29 5.88
N ARG A 407 -18.51 17.95 4.86
CA ARG A 407 -18.24 18.85 3.73
C ARG A 407 -19.51 19.24 2.97
N ARG A 408 -20.40 18.29 2.70
CA ARG A 408 -21.68 18.55 1.99
C ARG A 408 -22.64 19.42 2.80
N ASN A 409 -22.53 19.41 4.12
CA ASN A 409 -23.37 20.21 5.03
C ASN A 409 -22.77 21.58 5.36
N LEU A 410 -21.55 21.89 4.91
CA LEU A 410 -21.01 23.24 5.02
C LEU A 410 -21.85 24.18 4.12
N PRO A 411 -22.22 25.38 4.61
CA PRO A 411 -22.89 26.38 3.78
C PRO A 411 -22.03 26.63 2.54
N SER A 412 -22.64 26.61 1.35
CA SER A 412 -21.94 26.72 0.06
C SER A 412 -21.27 28.08 -0.19
N ASP A 413 -21.21 28.96 0.81
CA ASP A 413 -20.76 30.35 0.69
C ASP A 413 -20.00 30.80 1.95
N VAL A 414 -18.66 30.78 1.88
CA VAL A 414 -17.76 31.84 2.38
C VAL A 414 -16.61 32.00 1.40
#